data_AF-A0A7V4TXD6-F1
#
_entry.id   AF-A0A7V4TXD6-F1
#
_cell.length_a   1.000
_cell.length_b   1.000
_cell.length_c   1.000
_cell.angle_alpha   90.00
_cell.angle_beta   90.00
_cell.angle_gamma   90.00
#
_symmetry.space_group_name_H-M   'P 1'
#
loop_
_entity.id
_entity.type
_entity.pdbx_description
1 polymer ?
#
loop_
_entity_poly.entity_id
_entity_poly.type
_entity_poly.pdbx_seq_one_letter_code
_entity_poly.pdbx_strand_id
1 'polypeptide(L)'
;MKRTILFLLLSLCLFVVSVSWASEAVFRLIERSSYPPEDKAYLREQVASIFADTQDASQKLLLKKLREGLVKNVPPEDLIEALNRRKEALEKARSLLEETGVSGRESILEDLVLSLELSVSPQILKEVLVRVGGNPKVAGRFVDAVAALLEVGVPPEKANEVLQQVLERNLEAREIRTISRLLERARKEGIEAKDIVQVLGEALGRHENFTLVEVELESFIAANKPRPALRAGQGVVAPQPGVSGGSPVEEGGTPLEPQPSTVRPPTQEGGTPLE
;
A
#
# COMPACT_ATOMS: atom_id res chain seq x y z
N MET A 1 -16.26 52.82 -11.90
CA MET A 1 -16.64 52.47 -10.51
C MET A 1 -17.87 51.56 -10.43
N LYS A 2 -19.02 51.86 -11.07
CA LYS A 2 -20.21 50.99 -11.00
C LYS A 2 -20.01 49.56 -11.57
N ARG A 3 -19.22 49.42 -12.65
CA ARG A 3 -18.92 48.11 -13.27
C ARG A 3 -17.97 47.23 -12.45
N THR A 4 -17.01 47.82 -11.73
CA THR A 4 -16.08 47.09 -10.87
C THR A 4 -16.75 46.58 -9.59
N ILE A 5 -17.71 47.35 -9.03
CA ILE A 5 -18.51 46.92 -7.88
C ILE A 5 -19.43 45.75 -8.25
N LEU A 6 -20.04 45.79 -9.44
CA LEU A 6 -20.87 44.69 -9.94
C LEU A 6 -20.05 43.41 -10.16
N PHE A 7 -18.81 43.53 -10.65
CA PHE A 7 -17.92 42.39 -10.86
C PHE A 7 -17.40 41.79 -9.53
N LEU A 8 -17.13 42.63 -8.53
CA LEU A 8 -16.81 42.19 -7.17
C LEU A 8 -17.99 41.50 -6.48
N LEU A 9 -19.20 42.03 -6.62
CA LEU A 9 -20.43 41.39 -6.12
C LEU A 9 -20.74 40.08 -6.83
N LEU A 10 -20.53 40.00 -8.15
CA LEU A 10 -20.73 38.78 -8.92
C LEU A 10 -19.70 37.70 -8.56
N SER A 11 -18.44 38.10 -8.37
CA SER A 11 -17.36 37.23 -7.88
C SER A 11 -17.65 36.71 -6.46
N LEU A 12 -18.10 37.60 -5.56
CA LEU A 12 -18.50 37.22 -4.21
C LEU A 12 -19.70 36.26 -4.21
N CYS A 13 -20.72 36.52 -5.02
CA CYS A 13 -21.87 35.63 -5.16
C CYS A 13 -21.48 34.27 -5.76
N LEU A 14 -20.57 34.22 -6.74
CA LEU A 14 -20.06 32.95 -7.27
C LEU A 14 -19.23 32.18 -6.22
N PHE A 15 -18.48 32.89 -5.37
CA PHE A 15 -17.77 32.27 -4.25
C PHE A 15 -18.73 31.67 -3.21
N VAL A 16 -19.81 32.39 -2.85
CA VAL A 16 -20.83 31.92 -1.89
C VAL A 16 -21.66 30.76 -2.45
N VAL A 17 -21.99 30.77 -3.75
CA VAL A 17 -22.74 29.68 -4.39
C VAL A 17 -21.90 28.41 -4.50
N SER A 18 -20.58 28.52 -4.69
CA SER A 18 -19.67 27.37 -4.74
C SER A 18 -19.56 26.66 -3.38
N VAL A 19 -19.54 27.42 -2.28
CA VAL A 19 -19.53 26.91 -0.89
C VAL A 19 -20.83 26.17 -0.54
N SER A 20 -21.93 26.42 -1.26
CA SER A 20 -23.26 25.93 -0.92
C SER A 20 -23.58 24.51 -1.42
N TRP A 21 -22.89 24.00 -2.44
CA TRP A 21 -23.20 22.67 -3.02
C TRP A 21 -22.47 21.50 -2.34
N ALA A 22 -21.24 21.72 -1.87
CA ALA A 22 -20.49 20.72 -1.12
C ALA A 22 -21.10 20.49 0.29
N SER A 23 -21.62 21.55 0.92
CA SER A 23 -22.25 21.47 2.24
C SER A 23 -23.55 20.64 2.22
N GLU A 24 -24.36 20.76 1.17
CA GLU A 24 -25.64 20.07 1.06
C GLU A 24 -25.49 18.53 0.95
N ALA A 25 -24.44 18.05 0.28
CA ALA A 25 -24.14 16.61 0.20
C ALA A 25 -23.62 16.07 1.54
N VAL A 26 -22.79 16.85 2.23
CA VAL A 26 -22.26 16.55 3.57
C VAL A 26 -23.38 16.51 4.61
N PHE A 27 -24.27 17.49 4.61
CA PHE A 27 -25.40 17.55 5.54
C PHE A 27 -26.39 16.41 5.31
N ARG A 28 -26.68 16.06 4.06
CA ARG A 28 -27.52 14.88 3.77
C ARG A 28 -26.93 13.57 4.28
N LEU A 29 -25.61 13.45 4.37
CA LEU A 29 -24.98 12.26 4.99
C LEU A 29 -25.20 12.25 6.50
N ILE A 30 -25.01 13.38 7.17
CA ILE A 30 -25.24 13.52 8.62
C ILE A 30 -26.71 13.28 8.96
N GLU A 31 -27.66 13.80 8.18
CA GLU A 31 -29.09 13.57 8.42
C GLU A 31 -29.49 12.10 8.38
N ARG A 32 -28.88 11.33 7.48
CA ARG A 32 -29.16 9.90 7.28
C ARG A 32 -28.48 9.01 8.31
N SER A 33 -27.60 9.56 9.16
CA SER A 33 -26.94 8.80 10.22
C SER A 33 -27.91 8.43 11.34
N SER A 34 -27.49 7.48 12.18
CA SER A 34 -28.27 6.99 13.33
C SER A 34 -28.15 7.88 14.58
N TYR A 35 -27.42 8.98 14.52
CA TYR A 35 -27.22 9.84 15.70
C TYR A 35 -28.49 10.55 16.15
N PRO A 36 -28.58 10.91 17.44
CA PRO A 36 -29.58 11.82 17.97
C PRO A 36 -29.58 13.20 17.28
N PRO A 37 -30.68 13.96 17.36
CA PRO A 37 -30.77 15.31 16.77
C PRO A 37 -29.70 16.29 17.26
N GLU A 38 -29.37 16.25 18.55
CA GLU A 38 -28.33 17.08 19.17
C GLU A 38 -26.95 16.83 18.55
N ASP A 39 -26.58 15.56 18.40
CA ASP A 39 -25.32 15.14 17.81
C ASP A 39 -25.25 15.46 16.31
N LYS A 40 -26.38 15.34 15.59
CA LYS A 40 -26.48 15.76 14.19
C LYS A 40 -26.27 17.27 14.03
N ALA A 41 -26.84 18.07 14.92
CA ALA A 41 -26.67 19.52 14.92
C ALA A 41 -25.21 19.90 15.19
N TYR A 42 -24.59 19.28 16.20
CA TYR A 42 -23.16 19.43 16.51
C TYR A 42 -22.27 19.06 15.31
N LEU A 43 -22.48 17.88 14.71
CA LEU A 43 -21.73 17.44 13.54
C LEU A 43 -21.90 18.39 12.35
N ARG A 44 -23.11 18.91 12.10
CA ARG A 44 -23.32 19.87 11.00
C ARG A 44 -22.48 21.12 11.18
N GLU A 45 -22.49 21.71 12.37
CA GLU A 45 -21.74 22.93 12.66
C GLU A 45 -20.23 22.71 12.50
N GLN A 46 -19.69 21.67 13.15
CA GLN A 46 -18.26 21.41 13.14
C GLN A 46 -17.75 20.98 11.77
N VAL A 47 -18.45 20.07 11.08
CA VAL A 47 -18.04 19.61 9.75
C VAL A 47 -18.12 20.74 8.72
N ALA A 48 -19.10 21.64 8.82
CA ALA A 48 -19.16 22.80 7.93
C ALA A 48 -17.91 23.68 8.06
N SER A 49 -17.46 23.94 9.28
CA SER A 49 -16.23 24.70 9.53
C SER A 49 -14.99 24.00 8.97
N ILE A 50 -14.86 22.69 9.16
CA ILE A 50 -13.71 21.92 8.65
C ILE A 50 -13.64 21.97 7.12
N PHE A 51 -14.78 21.85 6.43
CA PHE A 51 -14.84 21.83 4.97
C PHE A 51 -14.72 23.21 4.33
N ALA A 52 -15.18 24.28 5.00
CA ALA A 52 -15.13 25.65 4.49
C ALA A 52 -13.71 26.11 4.17
N ASP A 53 -12.73 25.70 4.98
CA ASP A 53 -11.32 26.10 4.82
C ASP A 53 -10.53 25.18 3.86
N THR A 54 -11.19 24.19 3.26
CA THR A 54 -10.49 23.10 2.57
C THR A 54 -10.69 23.15 1.05
N GLN A 55 -9.60 23.07 0.28
CA GLN A 55 -9.66 22.98 -1.19
C GLN A 55 -10.36 21.71 -1.70
N ASP A 56 -11.02 21.77 -2.85
CA ASP A 56 -11.86 20.71 -3.45
C ASP A 56 -11.27 19.29 -3.41
N ALA A 57 -10.01 19.10 -3.80
CA ALA A 57 -9.39 17.76 -3.81
C ALA A 57 -9.25 17.17 -2.39
N SER A 58 -9.08 18.00 -1.37
CA SER A 58 -9.04 17.57 0.03
C SER A 58 -10.43 17.31 0.59
N GLN A 59 -11.46 18.01 0.10
CA GLN A 59 -12.84 17.77 0.51
C GLN A 59 -13.29 16.34 0.16
N LYS A 60 -12.84 15.78 -0.97
CA LYS A 60 -13.16 14.38 -1.33
C LYS A 60 -12.60 13.38 -0.30
N LEU A 61 -11.37 13.60 0.18
CA LEU A 61 -10.72 12.73 1.16
C LEU A 61 -11.31 12.89 2.57
N LEU A 62 -11.66 14.12 2.95
CA LEU A 62 -12.41 14.38 4.18
C LEU A 62 -13.81 13.73 4.11
N LEU A 63 -14.49 13.81 2.98
CA LEU A 63 -15.80 13.20 2.78
C LEU A 63 -15.74 11.68 2.89
N LYS A 64 -14.67 11.06 2.38
CA LYS A 64 -14.41 9.62 2.54
C LYS A 64 -14.29 9.26 4.02
N LYS A 65 -13.51 10.02 4.81
CA LYS A 65 -13.35 9.81 6.26
C LYS A 65 -14.65 10.04 7.03
N LEU A 66 -15.40 11.09 6.69
CA LEU A 66 -16.71 11.37 7.28
C LEU A 66 -17.65 10.19 7.06
N ARG A 67 -17.81 9.73 5.82
CA ARG A 67 -18.67 8.58 5.48
C ARG A 67 -18.27 7.33 6.25
N GLU A 68 -16.97 7.05 6.34
CA GLU A 68 -16.45 5.92 7.09
C GLU A 68 -16.86 6.00 8.58
N GLY A 69 -16.68 7.15 9.22
CA GLY A 69 -17.05 7.36 10.62
C GLY A 69 -18.55 7.25 10.88
N LEU A 70 -19.38 7.85 10.00
CA LEU A 70 -20.84 7.74 10.06
C LEU A 70 -21.30 6.28 9.92
N VAL A 71 -20.73 5.51 8.99
CA VAL A 71 -21.07 4.09 8.80
C VAL A 71 -20.67 3.24 10.00
N LYS A 72 -19.53 3.56 10.61
CA LYS A 72 -19.03 2.86 11.81
C LYS A 72 -19.71 3.33 13.11
N ASN A 73 -20.62 4.32 13.05
CA ASN A 73 -21.24 4.96 14.22
C ASN A 73 -20.20 5.42 15.26
N VAL A 74 -19.09 6.01 14.79
CA VAL A 74 -18.04 6.57 15.66
C VAL A 74 -18.64 7.70 16.52
N PRO A 75 -18.31 7.85 17.81
CA PRO A 75 -18.82 8.97 18.60
C PRO A 75 -18.58 10.33 17.91
N PRO A 76 -19.54 11.28 17.97
CA PRO A 76 -19.43 12.55 17.24
C PRO A 76 -18.13 13.32 17.51
N GLU A 77 -17.71 13.38 18.77
CA GLU A 77 -16.47 14.05 19.19
C GLU A 77 -15.23 13.39 18.54
N ASP A 78 -15.13 12.05 18.64
CA ASP A 78 -14.06 11.26 18.02
C ASP A 78 -14.03 11.43 16.49
N LEU A 79 -15.21 11.55 15.85
CA LEU A 79 -15.32 11.77 14.42
C LEU A 79 -14.80 13.16 14.03
N ILE A 80 -15.10 14.20 14.82
CA ILE A 80 -14.57 15.55 14.60
C ILE A 80 -13.06 15.58 14.82
N GLU A 81 -12.55 14.93 15.86
CA GLU A 81 -11.10 14.79 16.07
C GLU A 81 -10.43 14.11 14.87
N ALA A 82 -10.98 12.99 14.40
CA ALA A 82 -10.46 12.26 13.25
C ALA A 82 -10.49 13.10 11.96
N LEU A 83 -11.51 13.93 11.75
CA LEU A 83 -11.60 14.84 10.60
C LEU A 83 -10.58 15.97 10.68
N ASN A 84 -10.37 16.56 11.86
CA ASN A 84 -9.35 17.58 12.05
C ASN A 84 -7.94 17.02 11.84
N ARG A 85 -7.64 15.84 12.39
CA ARG A 85 -6.37 15.15 12.15
C ARG A 85 -6.14 14.86 10.66
N ARG A 86 -7.18 14.42 9.95
CA ARG A 86 -7.15 14.22 8.49
C ARG A 86 -6.89 15.54 7.75
N LYS A 87 -7.54 16.64 8.15
CA LYS A 87 -7.32 17.98 7.57
C LYS A 87 -5.87 18.43 7.73
N GLU A 88 -5.33 18.34 8.95
CA GLU A 88 -3.95 18.71 9.24
C GLU A 88 -2.95 17.85 8.44
N ALA A 89 -3.20 16.53 8.36
CA ALA A 89 -2.38 15.62 7.56
C ALA A 89 -2.46 15.94 6.05
N LEU A 90 -3.63 16.36 5.54
CA LEU A 90 -3.80 16.81 4.16
C LEU A 90 -3.01 18.07 3.85
N GLU A 91 -3.03 19.06 4.74
CA GLU A 91 -2.27 20.30 4.60
C GLU A 91 -0.76 20.01 4.58
N LYS A 92 -0.29 19.19 5.52
CA LYS A 92 1.12 18.76 5.59
C LYS A 92 1.54 17.96 4.36
N ALA A 93 0.74 16.97 3.93
CA ALA A 93 1.05 16.16 2.76
C ALA A 93 1.16 17.00 1.48
N ARG A 94 0.30 18.02 1.32
CA ARG A 94 0.38 18.96 0.19
C ARG A 94 1.63 19.81 0.23
N SER A 95 1.94 20.42 1.37
CA SER A 95 3.20 21.17 1.54
C SER A 95 4.41 20.30 1.20
N LEU A 96 4.44 19.04 1.64
CA LEU A 96 5.49 18.09 1.28
C LEU A 96 5.59 17.85 -0.24
N LEU A 97 4.46 17.60 -0.92
CA LEU A 97 4.45 17.38 -2.36
C LEU A 97 4.88 18.62 -3.15
N GLU A 98 4.44 19.80 -2.72
CA GLU A 98 4.81 21.09 -3.31
C GLU A 98 6.31 21.36 -3.13
N GLU A 99 6.84 21.22 -1.92
CA GLU A 99 8.26 21.45 -1.59
C GLU A 99 9.20 20.47 -2.31
N THR A 100 8.75 19.25 -2.58
CA THR A 100 9.55 18.21 -3.23
C THR A 100 9.37 18.17 -4.75
N GLY A 101 8.44 18.96 -5.29
CA GLY A 101 8.12 18.97 -6.72
C GLY A 101 7.47 17.67 -7.23
N VAL A 102 7.06 16.77 -6.32
CA VAL A 102 6.38 15.52 -6.66
C VAL A 102 4.96 15.84 -7.10
N SER A 103 4.75 15.89 -8.40
CA SER A 103 3.45 16.18 -8.99
C SER A 103 2.78 14.91 -9.49
N GLY A 104 1.50 14.74 -9.17
CA GLY A 104 0.66 13.77 -9.88
C GLY A 104 0.54 12.40 -9.22
N ARG A 105 -0.42 12.31 -8.30
CA ARG A 105 -1.48 11.29 -8.21
C ARG A 105 -2.26 11.50 -6.91
N GLU A 106 -3.58 11.46 -6.99
CA GLU A 106 -4.46 11.46 -5.80
C GLU A 106 -4.07 10.34 -4.82
N SER A 107 -3.61 9.19 -5.33
CA SER A 107 -3.17 8.06 -4.49
C SER A 107 -1.96 8.41 -3.62
N ILE A 108 -0.96 9.16 -4.13
CA ILE A 108 0.22 9.54 -3.32
C ILE A 108 -0.20 10.46 -2.18
N LEU A 109 -1.14 11.38 -2.45
CA LEU A 109 -1.70 12.24 -1.42
C LEU A 109 -2.42 11.39 -0.36
N GLU A 110 -3.26 10.42 -0.75
CA GLU A 110 -3.92 9.50 0.18
C GLU A 110 -2.91 8.75 1.06
N ASP A 111 -1.88 8.15 0.47
CA ASP A 111 -0.89 7.34 1.18
C ASP A 111 -0.02 8.20 2.12
N LEU A 112 0.32 9.44 1.72
CA LEU A 112 1.06 10.38 2.56
C LEU A 112 0.22 10.83 3.75
N VAL A 113 -1.06 11.14 3.51
CA VAL A 113 -1.99 11.53 4.57
C VAL A 113 -2.13 10.39 5.58
N LEU A 114 -2.28 9.16 5.11
CA LEU A 114 -2.33 7.98 5.97
C LEU A 114 -1.05 7.81 6.79
N SER A 115 0.13 7.95 6.16
CA SER A 115 1.41 7.86 6.84
C SER A 115 1.55 8.93 7.95
N LEU A 116 1.12 10.16 7.67
CA LEU A 116 1.13 11.26 8.65
C LEU A 116 0.11 11.04 9.78
N GLU A 117 -1.08 10.54 9.46
CA GLU A 117 -2.06 10.14 10.47
C GLU A 117 -1.50 9.03 11.38
N LEU A 118 -0.70 8.13 10.83
CA LEU A 118 -0.06 7.05 11.57
C LEU A 118 1.29 7.47 12.19
N SER A 119 1.50 8.78 12.38
CA SER A 119 2.64 9.35 13.12
C SER A 119 4.02 9.11 12.48
N VAL A 120 4.10 8.92 11.17
CA VAL A 120 5.38 9.00 10.46
C VAL A 120 5.85 10.46 10.41
N SER A 121 7.15 10.68 10.66
CA SER A 121 7.72 12.03 10.66
C SER A 121 7.58 12.71 9.29
N PRO A 122 7.03 13.95 9.22
CA PRO A 122 6.98 14.73 7.98
C PRO A 122 8.37 14.96 7.38
N GLN A 123 9.39 15.17 8.22
CA GLN A 123 10.76 15.41 7.79
C GLN A 123 11.35 14.16 7.12
N ILE A 124 11.15 12.98 7.71
CA ILE A 124 11.58 11.71 7.13
C ILE A 124 10.90 11.49 5.78
N LEU A 125 9.58 11.69 5.69
CA LEU A 125 8.84 11.57 4.43
C LEU A 125 9.37 12.54 3.37
N LYS A 126 9.63 13.80 3.75
CA LYS A 126 10.23 14.82 2.87
C LYS A 126 11.55 14.34 2.29
N GLU A 127 12.47 13.90 3.14
CA GLU A 127 13.80 13.47 2.71
C GLU A 127 13.75 12.27 1.78
N VAL A 128 12.88 11.30 2.06
CA VAL A 128 12.69 10.16 1.15
C VAL A 128 12.11 10.61 -0.19
N LEU A 129 11.10 11.48 -0.18
CA LEU A 129 10.49 12.04 -1.40
C LEU A 129 11.51 12.79 -2.27
N VAL A 130 12.43 13.56 -1.65
CA VAL A 130 13.55 14.21 -2.35
C VAL A 130 14.47 13.18 -2.99
N ARG A 131 14.81 12.10 -2.27
CA ARG A 131 15.75 11.07 -2.77
C ARG A 131 15.21 10.23 -3.90
N VAL A 132 13.91 9.94 -3.91
CA VAL A 132 13.27 9.26 -5.05
C VAL A 132 13.12 10.19 -6.27
N GLY A 133 13.61 11.43 -6.18
CA GLY A 133 13.90 12.32 -7.30
C GLY A 133 12.66 12.87 -7.97
N GLY A 134 11.60 13.14 -7.19
CA GLY A 134 10.36 13.69 -7.74
C GLY A 134 9.56 12.69 -8.60
N ASN A 135 10.02 11.43 -8.75
CA ASN A 135 9.33 10.44 -9.59
C ASN A 135 8.04 9.95 -8.89
N PRO A 136 6.84 10.34 -9.37
CA PRO A 136 5.60 10.08 -8.64
C PRO A 136 5.27 8.59 -8.54
N LYS A 137 5.70 7.78 -9.52
CA LYS A 137 5.48 6.33 -9.47
C LYS A 137 6.32 5.66 -8.39
N VAL A 138 7.56 6.11 -8.21
CA VAL A 138 8.48 5.53 -7.22
C VAL A 138 8.12 6.03 -5.83
N ALA A 139 7.88 7.34 -5.69
CA ALA A 139 7.37 7.96 -4.47
C ALA A 139 6.08 7.28 -4.00
N GLY A 140 5.10 7.11 -4.89
CA GLY A 140 3.84 6.46 -4.56
C GLY A 140 4.01 5.03 -4.07
N ARG A 141 4.84 4.20 -4.73
CA ARG A 141 5.09 2.83 -4.26
C ARG A 141 5.78 2.78 -2.90
N PHE A 142 6.70 3.70 -2.65
CA PHE A 142 7.38 3.75 -1.37
C PHE A 142 6.42 4.13 -0.25
N VAL A 143 5.64 5.20 -0.45
CA VAL A 143 4.68 5.67 0.55
C VAL A 143 3.56 4.65 0.76
N ASP A 144 3.04 4.01 -0.31
CA ASP A 144 2.08 2.90 -0.22
C ASP A 144 2.66 1.73 0.59
N ALA A 145 3.91 1.33 0.34
CA ALA A 145 4.55 0.26 1.11
C ALA A 145 4.65 0.61 2.60
N VAL A 146 5.04 1.85 2.94
CA VAL A 146 5.13 2.31 4.34
C VAL A 146 3.75 2.37 4.99
N ALA A 147 2.78 2.97 4.31
CA ALA A 147 1.41 3.08 4.80
C ALA A 147 0.80 1.69 5.05
N ALA A 148 0.98 0.76 4.11
CA ALA A 148 0.52 -0.61 4.24
C ALA A 148 1.14 -1.34 5.44
N LEU A 149 2.43 -1.11 5.74
CA LEU A 149 3.08 -1.70 6.92
C LEU A 149 2.46 -1.19 8.23
N LEU A 150 2.17 0.11 8.31
CA LEU A 150 1.53 0.71 9.49
C LEU A 150 0.10 0.21 9.66
N GLU A 151 -0.67 0.09 8.57
CA GLU A 151 -2.04 -0.43 8.60
C GLU A 151 -2.15 -1.86 9.15
N VAL A 152 -1.14 -2.69 8.89
CA VAL A 152 -1.09 -4.08 9.39
C VAL A 152 -0.38 -4.21 10.74
N GLY A 153 -0.15 -3.10 11.44
CA GLY A 153 0.25 -3.09 12.84
C GLY A 153 1.75 -2.98 13.11
N VAL A 154 2.57 -2.56 12.13
CA VAL A 154 3.94 -2.14 12.42
C VAL A 154 3.88 -0.86 13.26
N PRO A 155 4.53 -0.81 14.46
CA PRO A 155 4.53 0.39 15.28
C PRO A 155 5.15 1.58 14.54
N PRO A 156 4.56 2.78 14.62
CA PRO A 156 5.10 3.99 13.99
C PRO A 156 6.56 4.27 14.35
N GLU A 157 6.96 3.98 15.57
CA GLU A 157 8.34 4.15 16.06
C GLU A 157 9.29 3.27 15.26
N LYS A 158 8.90 2.02 15.00
CA LYS A 158 9.72 1.07 14.25
C LYS A 158 9.78 1.43 12.77
N ALA A 159 8.66 1.89 12.19
CA ALA A 159 8.64 2.40 10.82
C ALA A 159 9.57 3.62 10.69
N ASN A 160 9.48 4.59 11.59
CA ASN A 160 10.37 5.75 11.61
C ASN A 160 11.85 5.36 11.77
N GLU A 161 12.18 4.39 12.63
CA GLU A 161 13.56 3.88 12.79
C GLU A 161 14.12 3.31 11.48
N VAL A 162 13.36 2.46 10.79
CA VAL A 162 13.80 1.86 9.52
C VAL A 162 13.92 2.91 8.42
N LEU A 163 12.98 3.86 8.35
CA LEU A 163 13.07 4.97 7.40
C LEU A 163 14.29 5.85 7.67
N GLN A 164 14.59 6.12 8.94
CA GLN A 164 15.78 6.86 9.34
C GLN A 164 17.06 6.11 8.95
N GLN A 165 17.12 4.78 9.11
CA GLN A 165 18.26 3.98 8.65
C GLN A 165 18.42 4.01 7.12
N VAL A 166 17.32 3.94 6.37
CA VAL A 166 17.33 4.13 4.90
C VAL A 166 17.90 5.50 4.54
N LEU A 167 17.59 6.52 5.33
CA LEU A 167 18.12 7.86 5.15
C LEU A 167 19.62 7.94 5.49
N GLU A 168 20.03 7.46 6.66
CA GLU A 168 21.42 7.51 7.13
C GLU A 168 22.39 6.72 6.24
N ARG A 169 21.93 5.60 5.67
CA ARG A 169 22.71 4.79 4.70
C ARG A 169 22.87 5.44 3.34
N ASN A 170 22.29 6.62 3.12
CA ASN A 170 22.34 7.35 1.85
C ASN A 170 21.92 6.50 0.64
N LEU A 171 20.92 5.62 0.82
CA LEU A 171 20.51 4.70 -0.24
C LEU A 171 20.05 5.44 -1.49
N GLU A 172 20.46 4.93 -2.65
CA GLU A 172 20.08 5.45 -3.95
C GLU A 172 18.59 5.17 -4.25
N ALA A 173 18.00 5.96 -5.15
CA ALA A 173 16.62 5.77 -5.59
C ALA A 173 16.33 4.35 -6.12
N ARG A 174 17.33 3.67 -6.69
CA ARG A 174 17.22 2.28 -7.15
C ARG A 174 17.07 1.31 -5.97
N GLU A 175 17.82 1.51 -4.90
CA GLU A 175 17.83 0.66 -3.70
C GLU A 175 16.53 0.86 -2.91
N ILE A 176 16.08 2.10 -2.74
CA ILE A 176 14.78 2.43 -2.15
C ILE A 176 13.62 1.76 -2.92
N ARG A 177 13.71 1.74 -4.25
CA ARG A 177 12.74 1.03 -5.11
C ARG A 177 12.80 -0.49 -4.91
N THR A 178 13.99 -1.05 -4.73
CA THR A 178 14.16 -2.47 -4.41
C THR A 178 13.51 -2.81 -3.07
N ILE A 179 13.75 -2.00 -2.01
CA ILE A 179 13.08 -2.18 -0.71
C ILE A 179 11.56 -2.19 -0.89
N SER A 180 11.01 -1.18 -1.58
CA SER A 180 9.55 -1.08 -1.83
C SER A 180 9.01 -2.35 -2.51
N ARG A 181 9.71 -2.82 -3.55
CA ARG A 181 9.35 -4.05 -4.28
C ARG A 181 9.36 -5.29 -3.38
N LEU A 182 10.35 -5.41 -2.49
CA LEU A 182 10.48 -6.55 -1.58
C LEU A 182 9.40 -6.53 -0.50
N LEU A 183 9.07 -5.36 0.06
CA LEU A 183 7.97 -5.21 1.02
C LEU A 183 6.62 -5.54 0.39
N GLU A 184 6.33 -5.02 -0.82
CA GLU A 184 5.12 -5.38 -1.56
C GLU A 184 5.03 -6.89 -1.84
N ARG A 185 6.16 -7.51 -2.18
CA ARG A 185 6.24 -8.95 -2.45
C ARG A 185 5.99 -9.76 -1.18
N ALA A 186 6.65 -9.42 -0.07
CA ALA A 186 6.45 -10.07 1.22
C ALA A 186 4.97 -10.05 1.62
N ARG A 187 4.31 -8.89 1.49
CA ARG A 187 2.87 -8.74 1.73
C ARG A 187 2.03 -9.67 0.85
N LYS A 188 2.30 -9.71 -0.46
CA LYS A 188 1.58 -10.60 -1.41
C LYS A 188 1.79 -12.08 -1.11
N GLU A 189 2.94 -12.43 -0.56
CA GLU A 189 3.27 -13.77 -0.14
C GLU A 189 2.70 -14.10 1.26
N GLY A 190 1.99 -13.17 1.92
CA GLY A 190 1.34 -13.41 3.21
C GLY A 190 2.32 -13.43 4.39
N ILE A 191 3.49 -12.82 4.23
CA ILE A 191 4.47 -12.66 5.30
C ILE A 191 4.03 -11.51 6.20
N GLU A 192 4.14 -11.72 7.52
CA GLU A 192 3.84 -10.71 8.52
C GLU A 192 4.74 -9.48 8.33
N ALA A 193 4.12 -8.31 8.24
CA ALA A 193 4.80 -7.04 8.00
C ALA A 193 5.81 -6.69 9.09
N LYS A 194 5.49 -7.05 10.34
CA LYS A 194 6.40 -6.84 11.48
C LYS A 194 7.72 -7.59 11.28
N ASP A 195 7.66 -8.81 10.78
CA ASP A 195 8.84 -9.66 10.62
C ASP A 195 9.73 -9.15 9.49
N ILE A 196 9.16 -8.79 8.34
CA ILE A 196 9.96 -8.26 7.21
C ILE A 196 10.60 -6.91 7.54
N VAL A 197 9.90 -6.04 8.29
CA VAL A 197 10.45 -4.75 8.73
C VAL A 197 11.56 -4.94 9.75
N GLN A 198 11.42 -5.92 10.64
CA GLN A 198 12.49 -6.28 11.57
C GLN A 198 13.75 -6.75 10.83
N VAL A 199 13.61 -7.69 9.89
CA VAL A 199 14.73 -8.19 9.08
C VAL A 199 15.37 -7.07 8.26
N LEU A 200 14.57 -6.18 7.66
CA LEU A 200 15.08 -5.01 6.94
C LEU A 200 15.92 -4.12 7.84
N GLY A 201 15.43 -3.78 9.04
CA GLY A 201 16.18 -2.95 9.99
C GLY A 201 17.47 -3.61 10.47
N GLU A 202 17.43 -4.91 10.79
CA GLU A 202 18.61 -5.66 11.20
C GLU A 202 19.66 -5.75 10.08
N ALA A 203 19.22 -6.00 8.85
CA ALA A 203 20.10 -6.09 7.68
C ALA A 203 20.73 -4.73 7.36
N LEU A 204 19.95 -3.64 7.38
CA LEU A 204 20.45 -2.26 7.22
C LEU A 204 21.43 -1.87 8.33
N GLY A 205 21.26 -2.39 9.55
CA GLY A 205 22.19 -2.18 10.66
C GLY A 205 23.51 -2.96 10.48
N ARG A 206 23.44 -4.18 9.95
CA ARG A 206 24.59 -5.11 9.86
C ARG A 206 25.43 -4.92 8.60
N HIS A 207 24.81 -4.59 7.46
CA HIS A 207 25.46 -4.60 6.16
C HIS A 207 25.64 -3.19 5.60
N GLU A 208 26.87 -2.85 5.20
CA GLU A 208 27.16 -1.59 4.51
C GLU A 208 26.78 -1.62 3.03
N ASN A 209 26.84 -2.81 2.41
CA ASN A 209 26.47 -3.00 1.01
C ASN A 209 25.01 -3.41 0.90
N PHE A 210 24.20 -2.60 0.21
CA PHE A 210 22.78 -2.87 0.00
C PHE A 210 22.50 -4.19 -0.73
N THR A 211 23.42 -4.68 -1.56
CA THR A 211 23.28 -5.99 -2.22
C THR A 211 23.13 -7.12 -1.19
N LEU A 212 23.83 -7.05 -0.05
CA LEU A 212 23.70 -8.03 1.01
C LEU A 212 22.35 -7.92 1.73
N VAL A 213 21.86 -6.70 1.91
CA VAL A 213 20.51 -6.42 2.45
C VAL A 213 19.43 -7.01 1.54
N GLU A 214 19.56 -6.81 0.22
CA GLU A 214 18.64 -7.38 -0.77
C GLU A 214 18.63 -8.91 -0.71
N VAL A 215 19.81 -9.55 -0.70
CA VAL A 215 19.92 -11.01 -0.63
C VAL A 215 19.32 -11.58 0.66
N GLU A 216 19.54 -10.93 1.80
CA GLU A 216 18.98 -11.37 3.08
C GLU A 216 17.45 -11.28 3.09
N LEU A 217 16.89 -10.18 2.59
CA LEU A 217 15.44 -10.01 2.45
C LEU A 217 14.84 -11.01 1.47
N GLU A 218 15.45 -11.23 0.31
CA GLU A 218 14.98 -12.24 -0.65
C GLU A 218 15.02 -13.65 -0.06
N SER A 219 16.07 -13.99 0.68
CA SER A 219 16.21 -15.27 1.37
C SER A 219 15.14 -15.45 2.44
N PHE A 220 14.88 -14.41 3.23
CA PHE A 220 13.84 -14.42 4.26
C PHE A 220 12.45 -14.60 3.65
N ILE A 221 12.14 -13.86 2.57
CA ILE A 221 10.86 -13.99 1.86
C ILE A 221 10.68 -15.41 1.32
N ALA A 222 11.70 -15.94 0.66
CA ALA A 222 11.65 -17.29 0.10
C ALA A 222 11.46 -18.38 1.18
N ALA A 223 12.08 -18.21 2.35
CA ALA A 223 12.01 -19.17 3.44
C ALA A 223 10.65 -19.16 4.17
N ASN A 224 10.02 -17.99 4.28
CA ASN A 224 8.79 -17.80 5.06
C ASN A 224 7.51 -17.76 4.23
N LYS A 225 7.61 -17.89 2.91
CA LYS A 225 6.44 -18.05 2.06
C LYS A 225 5.63 -19.28 2.51
N PRO A 226 4.33 -19.12 2.85
CA PRO A 226 3.48 -20.23 3.24
C PRO A 226 3.45 -21.24 2.10
N ARG A 227 3.84 -22.48 2.42
CA ARG A 227 3.80 -23.58 1.44
C ARG A 227 2.34 -23.80 1.06
N PRO A 228 2.01 -23.93 -0.24
CA PRO A 228 0.67 -24.32 -0.62
C PRO A 228 0.36 -25.65 0.09
N ALA A 229 -0.76 -25.69 0.80
CA ALA A 229 -1.22 -26.92 1.44
C ALA A 229 -1.29 -28.00 0.35
N LEU A 230 -0.36 -28.96 0.39
CA LEU A 230 -0.44 -30.16 -0.43
C LEU A 230 -1.78 -30.79 -0.08
N ARG A 231 -2.73 -30.76 -1.02
CA ARG A 231 -3.97 -31.51 -0.87
C ARG A 231 -3.58 -32.95 -0.60
N ALA A 232 -4.01 -33.48 0.53
CA ALA A 232 -3.88 -34.89 0.87
C ALA A 232 -4.40 -35.71 -0.33
N GLY A 233 -3.49 -36.34 -1.08
CA GLY A 233 -3.82 -37.07 -2.31
C GLY A 233 -2.78 -37.00 -3.43
N GLN A 234 -1.90 -36.00 -3.46
CA GLN A 234 -0.77 -36.01 -4.41
C GLN A 234 0.47 -36.63 -3.74
N GLY A 235 0.55 -37.95 -3.84
CA GLY A 235 1.72 -38.73 -3.42
C GLY A 235 2.96 -38.30 -4.19
N VAL A 236 3.88 -37.63 -3.50
CA VAL A 236 5.27 -37.53 -3.95
C VAL A 236 5.91 -38.86 -3.58
N VAL A 237 6.07 -39.74 -4.57
CA VAL A 237 6.89 -40.95 -4.42
C VAL A 237 8.33 -40.50 -4.20
N ALA A 238 8.80 -40.63 -2.97
CA ALA A 238 10.22 -40.45 -2.65
C ALA A 238 11.00 -41.63 -3.25
N PRO A 239 12.12 -41.40 -3.97
CA PRO A 239 12.99 -42.49 -4.40
C PRO A 239 13.76 -43.01 -3.18
N GLN A 240 13.52 -44.27 -2.81
CA GLN A 240 14.35 -44.96 -1.81
C GLN A 240 15.63 -45.51 -2.46
N PRO A 241 16.76 -45.51 -1.74
CA PRO A 241 18.05 -45.97 -2.26
C PRO A 241 18.25 -47.48 -2.04
N GLY A 242 18.50 -48.20 -3.15
CA GLY A 242 19.35 -49.41 -3.30
C GLY A 242 19.08 -50.68 -2.47
N VAL A 243 18.98 -51.84 -3.13
CA VAL A 243 19.90 -52.99 -3.01
C VAL A 243 19.52 -54.11 -4.02
N SER A 244 20.58 -54.68 -4.60
CA SER A 244 20.75 -55.76 -5.58
C SER A 244 19.88 -57.03 -5.45
N GLY A 245 19.49 -57.59 -6.62
CA GLY A 245 19.68 -59.02 -6.91
C GLY A 245 18.46 -59.87 -7.31
N GLY A 246 18.37 -60.23 -8.60
CA GLY A 246 17.79 -61.52 -9.05
C GLY A 246 16.49 -61.47 -9.88
N SER A 247 16.58 -61.86 -11.17
CA SER A 247 15.49 -62.43 -12.00
C SER A 247 15.81 -63.93 -12.23
N PRO A 248 14.94 -64.83 -12.77
CA PRO A 248 13.70 -64.61 -13.57
C PRO A 248 12.54 -65.65 -13.31
N VAL A 249 11.60 -65.75 -14.27
CA VAL A 249 10.47 -66.73 -14.48
C VAL A 249 9.10 -66.21 -13.95
N GLU A 250 8.07 -65.85 -14.74
CA GLU A 250 7.31 -66.43 -15.89
C GLU A 250 6.03 -67.22 -15.45
N GLU A 251 4.96 -67.14 -16.29
CA GLU A 251 3.56 -67.62 -16.19
C GLU A 251 2.56 -66.71 -15.42
N GLY A 252 1.46 -66.21 -15.99
CA GLY A 252 0.84 -66.36 -17.30
C GLY A 252 -0.53 -65.66 -17.36
N GLY A 253 -1.04 -65.38 -18.57
CA GLY A 253 -2.45 -65.02 -18.81
C GLY A 253 -2.72 -63.72 -19.59
N THR A 254 -2.60 -63.80 -20.91
CA THR A 254 -3.09 -62.84 -21.93
C THR A 254 -4.17 -63.56 -22.80
N PRO A 255 -4.89 -62.98 -23.81
CA PRO A 255 -4.92 -61.59 -24.30
C PRO A 255 -6.27 -61.09 -24.96
N LEU A 256 -6.18 -59.87 -25.56
CA LEU A 256 -6.91 -59.26 -26.71
C LEU A 256 -8.34 -58.69 -26.48
N GLU A 257 -8.77 -57.51 -27.00
CA GLU A 257 -8.29 -56.35 -27.80
C GLU A 257 -9.55 -55.44 -28.03
N PRO A 258 -9.55 -54.28 -28.75
CA PRO A 258 -8.47 -53.37 -29.18
C PRO A 258 -8.73 -51.85 -28.97
N GLN A 259 -7.65 -51.12 -29.23
CA GLN A 259 -7.34 -49.68 -29.40
C GLN A 259 -8.25 -48.82 -30.35
N PRO A 260 -8.16 -47.45 -30.41
CA PRO A 260 -6.97 -46.63 -30.75
C PRO A 260 -6.74 -45.36 -29.88
N SER A 261 -5.53 -45.07 -29.42
CA SER A 261 -4.33 -44.55 -30.12
C SER A 261 -4.48 -43.13 -30.66
N THR A 262 -3.99 -42.14 -29.90
CA THR A 262 -3.00 -41.15 -30.40
C THR A 262 -2.28 -40.49 -29.21
N VAL A 263 -1.05 -40.95 -28.93
CA VAL A 263 -0.02 -40.18 -28.21
C VAL A 263 1.16 -40.08 -29.17
N ARG A 264 1.70 -38.87 -29.36
CA ARG A 264 3.07 -38.68 -29.87
C ARG A 264 3.85 -37.81 -28.87
N PRO A 265 5.13 -38.13 -28.56
CA PRO A 265 5.91 -37.54 -27.47
C PRO A 265 6.82 -36.37 -27.96
N PRO A 266 7.60 -35.71 -27.08
CA PRO A 266 8.40 -34.54 -27.43
C PRO A 266 9.73 -34.93 -28.08
N THR A 267 10.31 -34.02 -28.86
CA THR A 267 11.66 -34.16 -29.40
C THR A 267 12.55 -33.05 -28.85
N GLN A 268 13.61 -33.44 -28.16
CA GLN A 268 14.77 -32.64 -27.77
C GLN A 268 16.01 -33.27 -28.44
N GLU A 269 17.09 -32.48 -28.54
CA GLU A 269 18.42 -32.70 -29.14
C GLU A 269 18.54 -31.96 -30.48
N GLY A 270 19.59 -31.20 -30.77
CA GLY A 270 20.91 -31.00 -30.18
C GLY A 270 21.70 -30.21 -31.23
N GLY A 271 22.58 -29.30 -30.81
CA GLY A 271 23.14 -28.25 -31.68
C GLY A 271 24.23 -28.65 -32.67
N THR A 272 24.40 -27.75 -33.66
CA THR A 272 25.62 -27.31 -34.40
C THR A 272 26.38 -28.31 -35.31
N PRO A 273 27.22 -27.87 -36.30
CA PRO A 273 27.62 -26.50 -36.71
C PRO A 273 27.59 -26.20 -38.24
N LEU A 274 27.85 -24.92 -38.57
CA LEU A 274 28.53 -24.34 -39.76
C LEU A 274 28.53 -25.10 -41.10
N GLU A 275 27.93 -24.48 -42.12
CA GLU A 275 28.61 -23.83 -43.26
C GLU A 275 27.83 -22.57 -43.67
#